data_AF-A0A1Y1YVV6-F1
#
_entry.id   AF-A0A1Y1YVV6-F1
#
_cell.length_a   1.000
_cell.length_b   1.000
_cell.length_c   1.000
_cell.angle_alpha   90.00
_cell.angle_beta   90.00
_cell.angle_gamma   90.00
#
_symmetry.space_group_name_H-M   'P 1'
#
loop_
_entity.id
_entity.type
_entity.pdbx_description
1 polymer ?
#
loop_
_entity_poly.entity_id
_entity_poly.type
_entity_poly.pdbx_seq_one_letter_code
_entity_poly.pdbx_strand_id
1 'polypeptide(L)'
;MFYILKEGGQVDSEGHCKETDVLIRAVAKWTSQLYQEVFIFDDGCWIKSKTMWKAVQRSSWDNVILDLDMKEQLMKDVHGFFDSEQSYAELTIPWKRGIIFYGSPGNGKTATIKTLAKGLSGRTNPI
;
A
#
# COMPACT_ATOMS: atom_id res chain seq x y z
N MET A 1 9.94 1.80 24.16
CA MET A 1 8.77 2.20 24.95
C MET A 1 8.68 3.72 24.86
N PHE A 2 7.63 4.26 24.23
CA PHE A 2 7.46 5.71 24.07
C PHE A 2 6.40 6.18 25.08
N TYR A 3 6.71 7.22 25.84
CA TYR A 3 5.79 7.82 26.80
C TYR A 3 5.37 9.19 26.28
N ILE A 4 4.07 9.49 26.35
CA ILE A 4 3.53 10.82 26.10
C ILE A 4 3.23 11.43 27.47
N LEU A 5 3.98 12.46 27.85
CA LEU A 5 3.77 13.17 29.12
C LEU A 5 2.57 14.11 28.97
N LYS A 6 1.64 14.02 29.92
CA LYS A 6 0.48 14.90 30.06
C LYS A 6 0.82 16.03 31.03
N GLU A 7 0.34 17.26 30.80
CA GLU A 7 0.40 18.32 31.80
C GLU A 7 -0.43 17.97 33.06
N GLY A 8 0.03 18.43 34.23
CA GLY A 8 -0.66 18.21 35.50
C GLY A 8 -1.95 19.04 35.60
N GLY A 9 -3.08 18.45 35.19
CA GLY A 9 -4.43 19.05 35.26
C GLY A 9 -5.49 18.04 35.69
N GLN A 10 -6.73 18.49 35.90
CA GLN A 10 -7.86 17.65 36.35
C GLN A 10 -8.01 16.39 35.49
N VAL A 11 -8.20 15.26 36.15
CA VAL A 11 -8.25 13.93 35.56
C VAL A 11 -9.68 13.44 35.67
N ASP A 12 -10.31 13.15 34.53
CA ASP A 12 -11.56 12.39 34.49
C ASP A 12 -11.27 10.98 35.04
N SER A 13 -12.21 10.32 35.71
CA SER A 13 -12.00 9.02 36.41
C SER A 13 -11.44 7.89 35.52
N GLU A 14 -11.41 8.08 34.20
CA GLU A 14 -10.89 7.16 33.18
C GLU A 14 -9.49 7.51 32.65
N GLY A 15 -8.88 8.61 33.13
CA GLY A 15 -7.52 9.00 32.72
C GLY A 15 -7.42 9.76 31.38
N HIS A 16 -8.55 10.08 30.75
CA HIS A 16 -8.59 10.81 29.49
C HIS A 16 -8.16 12.29 29.67
N CYS A 17 -7.49 12.82 28.65
CA CYS A 17 -7.10 14.22 28.55
C CYS A 17 -7.39 14.67 27.13
N LYS A 18 -8.30 15.64 26.98
CA LYS A 18 -8.79 16.10 25.67
C LYS A 18 -7.63 16.57 24.79
N GLU A 19 -6.68 17.28 25.38
CA GLU A 19 -5.49 17.79 24.71
C GLU A 19 -4.58 16.65 24.22
N THR A 20 -4.41 15.61 25.05
CA THR A 20 -3.63 14.42 24.69
C THR A 20 -4.30 13.62 23.58
N ASP A 21 -5.62 13.44 23.64
CA ASP A 21 -6.38 12.73 22.62
C ASP A 21 -6.35 13.46 21.27
N VAL A 22 -6.45 14.80 21.30
CA VAL A 22 -6.30 15.64 20.10
C VAL A 22 -4.90 15.48 19.51
N LEU A 23 -3.85 15.50 20.33
CA LEU A 23 -2.47 15.28 19.90
C LEU A 23 -2.31 13.89 19.27
N ILE A 24 -2.77 12.83 19.94
CA ILE A 24 -2.68 11.45 19.43
C ILE A 24 -3.41 11.32 18.09
N ARG A 25 -4.62 11.90 17.96
CA ARG A 25 -5.34 11.90 16.68
C ARG A 25 -4.58 12.66 15.59
N ALA A 26 -4.01 13.82 15.92
CA ALA A 26 -3.23 14.61 14.97
C ALA A 26 -1.98 13.85 14.50
N VAL A 27 -1.25 13.23 15.44
CA VAL A 27 -0.08 12.40 15.14
C VAL A 27 -0.47 11.15 14.35
N ALA A 28 -1.57 10.48 14.70
CA ALA A 28 -2.06 9.33 13.96
C ALA A 28 -2.47 9.71 12.53
N LYS A 29 -3.13 10.86 12.35
CA LYS A 29 -3.48 11.40 11.03
C LYS A 29 -2.22 11.73 10.22
N TRP A 30 -1.25 12.40 10.82
CA TRP A 30 0.03 12.71 10.16
C TRP A 30 0.80 11.43 9.79
N THR A 31 0.87 10.47 10.71
CA THR A 31 1.60 9.21 10.53
C THR A 31 0.89 8.27 9.54
N SER A 32 -0.42 8.34 9.40
CA SER A 32 -1.16 7.56 8.39
C SER A 32 -1.05 8.14 6.99
N GLN A 33 -0.82 9.45 6.87
CA GLN A 33 -0.58 10.09 5.57
C GLN A 33 0.80 9.67 5.00
N LEU A 34 0.81 9.33 3.71
CA LEU A 34 2.02 9.00 2.96
C LEU A 34 2.51 10.25 2.22
N TYR A 35 3.67 10.75 2.59
CA TYR A 35 4.28 11.92 1.96
C TYR A 35 5.36 11.49 0.96
N GLN A 36 4.93 11.08 -0.24
CA GLN A 36 5.83 10.54 -1.27
C GLN A 36 6.63 9.32 -0.76
N GLU A 37 5.90 8.43 -0.09
CA GLU A 37 6.42 7.25 0.58
C GLU A 37 5.56 6.05 0.21
N VAL A 38 6.16 4.86 0.28
CA VAL A 38 5.43 3.59 0.24
C VAL A 38 5.78 2.78 1.47
N PHE A 39 4.85 1.96 1.95
CA PHE A 39 5.13 1.00 2.99
C PHE A 39 5.86 -0.22 2.41
N ILE A 40 6.93 -0.63 3.07
CA ILE A 40 7.64 -1.89 2.82
C ILE A 40 7.45 -2.74 4.07
N PHE A 41 7.08 -4.00 3.87
CA PHE A 41 7.13 -4.98 4.93
C PHE A 41 8.50 -5.67 4.91
N ASP A 42 9.26 -5.52 5.99
CA ASP A 42 10.59 -6.12 6.15
C ASP A 42 10.79 -6.50 7.63
N ASP A 43 11.39 -7.66 7.87
CA ASP A 43 11.66 -8.20 9.22
C ASP A 43 10.49 -8.08 10.22
N GLY A 44 9.28 -8.44 9.77
CA GLY A 44 8.08 -8.43 10.63
C GLY A 44 7.48 -7.04 10.91
N CYS A 45 8.01 -5.97 10.31
CA CYS A 45 7.54 -4.62 10.53
C CYS A 45 7.25 -3.86 9.21
N TRP A 46 6.34 -2.89 9.29
CA TRP A 46 6.04 -1.98 8.19
C TRP A 46 6.84 -0.69 8.33
N ILE A 47 7.64 -0.36 7.32
CA ILE A 47 8.51 0.80 7.30
C ILE A 47 8.14 1.69 6.11
N LYS A 48 8.10 3.01 6.33
CA LYS A 48 7.93 3.97 5.22
C LYS A 48 9.25 4.16 4.49
N SER A 49 9.22 4.06 3.16
CA SER A 49 10.41 4.24 2.33
C SER A 49 10.19 5.21 1.19
N LYS A 50 10.86 6.37 1.26
CA LYS A 50 10.97 7.32 0.15
C LYS A 50 11.80 6.75 -1.01
N THR A 51 12.81 5.94 -0.70
CA THR A 51 13.68 5.34 -1.72
C THR A 51 12.90 4.37 -2.59
N MET A 52 12.07 3.50 -2.00
CA MET A 52 11.21 2.62 -2.80
C MET A 52 10.10 3.39 -3.50
N TRP A 53 9.53 4.43 -2.90
CA TRP A 53 8.59 5.29 -3.61
C TRP A 53 9.21 5.87 -4.88
N LYS A 54 10.43 6.43 -4.81
CA LYS A 54 11.15 6.92 -6.00
C LYS A 54 11.40 5.81 -7.02
N ALA A 55 11.74 4.59 -6.58
CA ALA A 55 11.96 3.45 -7.47
C ALA A 55 10.66 3.03 -8.19
N VAL A 56 9.53 3.02 -7.48
CA VAL A 56 8.20 2.77 -8.05
C VAL A 56 7.85 3.88 -9.04
N GLN A 57 8.03 5.16 -8.69
CA GLN A 57 7.73 6.27 -9.59
C GLN A 57 8.58 6.27 -10.88
N ARG A 58 9.82 5.79 -10.83
CA ARG A 58 10.69 5.64 -12.01
C ARG A 58 10.36 4.42 -12.88
N SER A 59 9.50 3.52 -12.41
CA SER A 59 9.11 2.34 -13.19
C SER A 59 8.13 2.72 -14.32
N SER A 60 8.31 2.06 -15.47
CA SER A 60 7.45 2.16 -16.66
C SER A 60 7.30 0.77 -17.28
N TRP A 61 6.20 0.54 -18.00
CA TRP A 61 5.98 -0.69 -18.77
C TRP A 61 6.99 -0.86 -19.91
N ASP A 62 7.57 0.24 -20.39
CA ASP A 62 8.63 0.24 -21.41
C ASP A 62 9.93 -0.37 -20.89
N ASN A 63 10.19 -0.23 -19.59
CA ASN A 63 11.40 -0.76 -18.93
C ASN A 63 11.26 -2.24 -18.53
N VAL A 64 10.07 -2.82 -18.71
CA VAL A 64 9.79 -4.23 -18.39
C VAL A 64 9.90 -5.05 -19.66
N ILE A 65 10.85 -5.98 -19.71
CA ILE A 65 11.03 -6.89 -20.84
C ILE A 65 10.16 -8.13 -20.58
N LEU A 66 8.97 -8.13 -21.17
CA LEU A 66 8.00 -9.23 -21.18
C LEU A 66 7.30 -9.21 -22.55
N ASP A 67 6.80 -10.36 -22.98
CA ASP A 67 5.98 -10.45 -24.19
C ASP A 67 4.75 -9.53 -24.08
N LEU A 68 4.40 -8.86 -25.17
CA LEU A 68 3.33 -7.86 -25.19
C LEU A 68 2.00 -8.47 -24.73
N ASP A 69 1.65 -9.64 -25.27
CA ASP A 69 0.44 -10.37 -24.90
C ASP A 69 0.41 -10.69 -23.40
N MET A 70 1.55 -11.04 -22.81
CA MET A 70 1.66 -11.33 -21.38
C MET A 70 1.44 -10.07 -20.53
N LYS A 71 1.99 -8.92 -20.97
CA LYS A 71 1.76 -7.62 -20.29
C LYS A 71 0.28 -7.26 -20.32
N GLU A 72 -0.36 -7.37 -21.47
CA GLU A 72 -1.77 -7.04 -21.65
C GLU A 72 -2.68 -7.94 -20.80
N GLN A 73 -2.43 -9.25 -20.82
CA GLN A 73 -3.18 -10.20 -19.99
C GLN A 73 -3.02 -9.91 -18.50
N LEU A 74 -1.79 -9.64 -18.04
CA LEU A 74 -1.53 -9.30 -16.64
C LEU A 74 -2.25 -8.01 -16.21
N MET A 75 -2.17 -6.95 -17.03
CA MET A 75 -2.88 -5.70 -16.74
C MET A 75 -4.38 -5.92 -16.69
N LYS A 76 -4.93 -6.64 -17.68
CA LYS A 76 -6.36 -6.94 -17.73
C LYS A 76 -6.83 -7.74 -16.51
N ASP A 77 -6.07 -8.76 -16.09
CA ASP A 77 -6.40 -9.57 -14.92
C ASP A 77 -6.42 -8.75 -13.64
N VAL A 78 -5.38 -7.95 -13.43
CA VAL A 78 -5.22 -7.15 -12.22
C VAL A 78 -6.28 -6.05 -12.14
N HIS A 79 -6.50 -5.30 -13.23
CA HIS A 79 -7.54 -4.28 -13.25
C HIS A 79 -8.94 -4.91 -13.08
N GLY A 80 -9.23 -6.00 -13.79
CA GLY A 80 -10.50 -6.72 -13.67
C GLY A 80 -10.74 -7.28 -12.26
N PHE A 81 -9.71 -7.74 -11.57
CA PHE A 81 -9.83 -8.15 -10.16
C PHE A 81 -10.28 -7.00 -9.26
N PHE A 82 -9.67 -5.82 -9.40
CA PHE A 82 -10.07 -4.66 -8.60
C PHE A 82 -11.46 -4.11 -8.99
N ASP A 83 -11.87 -4.26 -10.24
CA ASP A 83 -13.18 -3.83 -10.72
C ASP A 83 -14.32 -4.82 -10.36
N SER A 84 -13.99 -6.02 -9.87
CA SER A 84 -14.97 -7.11 -9.64
C SER A 84 -15.38 -7.31 -8.17
N GLU A 85 -15.06 -6.39 -7.26
CA GLU A 85 -15.40 -6.50 -5.83
C GLU A 85 -16.87 -6.88 -5.59
N GLN A 86 -17.79 -6.22 -6.31
CA GLN A 86 -19.23 -6.50 -6.21
C GLN A 86 -19.57 -7.95 -6.61
N SER A 87 -18.96 -8.47 -7.69
CA SER A 87 -19.20 -9.85 -8.13
C SER A 87 -18.70 -10.87 -7.10
N TYR A 88 -17.58 -10.60 -6.43
CA TYR A 88 -17.10 -11.45 -5.33
C TYR A 88 -18.07 -11.42 -4.14
N ALA A 89 -18.62 -10.24 -3.81
CA ALA A 89 -19.60 -10.09 -2.75
C ALA A 89 -20.91 -10.83 -3.05
N GLU A 90 -21.44 -10.71 -4.26
CA GLU A 90 -22.66 -11.42 -4.72
C GLU A 90 -22.51 -12.94 -4.65
N LEU A 91 -21.32 -13.46 -4.97
CA LEU A 91 -21.02 -14.89 -4.92
C LEU A 91 -20.60 -15.37 -3.52
N THR A 92 -20.50 -14.47 -2.53
CA THR A 92 -19.99 -14.77 -1.17
C THR A 92 -18.59 -15.39 -1.19
N ILE A 93 -17.74 -14.96 -2.14
CA ILE A 93 -16.35 -15.42 -2.28
C ILE A 93 -15.42 -14.35 -1.68
N PRO A 94 -14.39 -14.73 -0.91
CA PRO A 94 -13.39 -13.78 -0.43
C PRO A 94 -12.73 -13.02 -1.60
N TRP A 95 -12.78 -11.69 -1.57
CA TRP A 95 -12.14 -10.82 -2.57
C TRP A 95 -10.61 -10.83 -2.40
N LYS A 96 -9.98 -11.88 -2.92
CA LYS A 96 -8.54 -12.14 -2.81
C LYS A 96 -8.00 -12.73 -4.12
N ARG A 97 -6.85 -12.22 -4.58
CA ARG A 97 -6.15 -12.71 -5.77
C ARG A 97 -4.66 -12.79 -5.52
N GLY A 98 -4.07 -13.95 -5.84
CA GLY A 98 -2.62 -14.17 -5.79
C GLY A 98 -2.06 -14.25 -7.21
N ILE A 99 -0.89 -13.65 -7.44
CA ILE A 99 -0.15 -13.72 -8.71
C ILE A 99 1.26 -14.21 -8.41
N ILE A 100 1.71 -15.23 -9.15
CA ILE A 100 3.04 -15.83 -8.99
C ILE A 100 3.86 -15.55 -10.24
N PHE A 101 4.97 -14.81 -10.06
CA PHE A 101 5.95 -14.60 -11.10
C PHE A 101 7.08 -15.62 -10.96
N TYR A 102 7.18 -16.58 -11.88
CA TYR A 102 8.23 -17.60 -11.89
C TYR A 102 9.22 -17.42 -13.05
N GLY A 103 10.41 -17.99 -12.93
CA GLY A 103 11.45 -18.01 -13.96
C GLY A 103 12.85 -17.60 -13.45
N SER A 104 13.84 -17.59 -14.34
CA SER A 104 15.24 -17.28 -14.00
C SER A 104 15.41 -15.87 -13.39
N PRO A 105 16.42 -15.67 -12.51
CA PRO A 105 16.75 -14.33 -12.01
C PRO A 105 17.10 -13.40 -13.19
N GLY A 106 16.77 -12.12 -13.07
CA GLY A 106 17.03 -11.11 -14.11
C GLY A 106 15.90 -10.89 -15.12
N ASN A 107 14.87 -11.75 -15.18
CA ASN A 107 13.75 -11.61 -16.13
C ASN A 107 12.67 -10.59 -15.73
N GLY A 108 13.04 -9.47 -15.10
CA GLY A 108 12.12 -8.36 -14.87
C GLY A 108 10.95 -8.58 -13.89
N LYS A 109 10.90 -9.68 -13.12
CA LYS A 109 9.82 -9.96 -12.16
C LYS A 109 9.58 -8.82 -11.17
N THR A 110 10.61 -8.41 -10.43
CA THR A 110 10.53 -7.32 -9.47
C THR A 110 10.24 -5.97 -10.14
N ALA A 111 10.73 -5.75 -11.36
CA ALA A 111 10.42 -4.54 -12.14
C ALA A 111 8.93 -4.51 -12.52
N THR A 112 8.37 -5.64 -12.93
CA THR A 112 6.94 -5.79 -13.26
C THR A 112 6.07 -5.46 -12.06
N ILE A 113 6.39 -5.99 -10.87
CA ILE A 113 5.65 -5.69 -9.63
C ILE A 113 5.66 -4.18 -9.33
N LYS A 114 6.81 -3.50 -9.47
CA LYS A 114 6.92 -2.05 -9.25
C LYS A 114 6.06 -1.26 -10.24
N THR A 115 6.12 -1.59 -11.52
CA THR A 115 5.33 -0.93 -12.56
C THR A 115 3.83 -1.15 -12.35
N LEU A 116 3.44 -2.36 -11.98
CA LEU A 116 2.05 -2.70 -11.68
C LEU A 116 1.53 -1.90 -10.48
N ALA A 117 2.29 -1.86 -9.37
CA ALA A 117 1.94 -1.08 -8.19
C ALA A 117 1.79 0.41 -8.51
N LYS A 118 2.66 0.96 -9.37
CA LYS A 118 2.55 2.34 -9.86
C LYS A 118 1.25 2.55 -10.64
N GLY A 119 0.93 1.68 -11.60
CA GLY A 119 -0.28 1.79 -12.42
C GLY A 119 -1.57 1.74 -11.57
N LEU A 120 -1.58 0.87 -10.56
CA LEU A 120 -2.69 0.74 -9.62
C LEU A 120 -2.87 1.96 -8.70
N SER A 121 -1.78 2.64 -8.33
CA SER A 121 -1.85 3.81 -7.44
C SER A 121 -2.57 5.02 -8.06
N GLY A 122 -2.74 5.05 -9.38
CA GLY A 122 -3.43 6.12 -10.10
C GLY A 122 -4.91 5.86 -10.38
N ARG A 123 -5.49 4.77 -9.84
CA ARG A 123 -6.89 4.41 -10.07
C ARG A 123 -7.85 5.36 -9.36
N THR A 124 -8.97 5.69 -10.00
CA THR A 124 -10.01 6.60 -9.48
C THR A 124 -10.74 6.03 -8.27
N ASN A 125 -11.02 4.73 -8.28
CA ASN A 125 -11.48 4.02 -7.09
C ASN A 125 -10.25 3.52 -6.32
N PRO A 126 -9.95 4.11 -5.15
CA PRO A 126 -8.84 3.67 -4.34
C PRO A 126 -9.09 2.24 -3.83
N ILE A 127 -8.01 1.50 -3.72
CA ILE A 127 -7.93 0.15 -3.15
C ILE A 127 -7.97 0.23 -1.63
#